data_AF-A0AAV6ZMS9-F1
#
_entry.id   AF-A0AAV6ZMS9-F1
#
_cell.length_a   1.000
_cell.length_b   1.000
_cell.length_c   1.000
_cell.angle_alpha   90.00
_cell.angle_beta   90.00
_cell.angle_gamma   90.00
#
_symmetry.space_group_name_H-M   'P 1'
#
loop_
_entity.id
_entity.type
_entity.pdbx_description
1 polymer ?
#
loop_
_entity_poly.entity_id
_entity_poly.type
_entity_poly.pdbx_seq_one_letter_code
_entity_poly.pdbx_strand_id
1 'polypeptide(L)'
;MSDEEQPPGTKPARAMGKEITMNALQEWGEEVEDGAVYGVTLRRVRTESPSGDLLTVASSPGYVHYKTCKVRSLRAGTLEKLVENLLVEYQGSDPGYVPTFLSTYRAFTSPEKVLELLLDRRLEKPGDKEPATPGSPIPDTPCVQRVVRGVLQTWLERHPQDFRDSPQCLQIISSYLSQDSRENPSQLLRLVRSLEDETDQDSSPK
;
A
#
# COMPACT_ATOMS: atom_id res chain seq x y z
N MET A 1 -22.70 -18.20 -73.21
CA MET A 1 -23.99 -17.81 -72.61
C MET A 1 -24.39 -18.94 -71.69
N SER A 2 -24.21 -18.73 -70.39
CA SER A 2 -24.61 -19.66 -69.33
C SER A 2 -25.06 -18.82 -68.14
N ASP A 3 -26.29 -19.14 -67.71
CA ASP A 3 -27.05 -18.87 -66.48
C ASP A 3 -26.44 -17.92 -65.43
N GLU A 4 -27.09 -16.81 -65.06
CA GLU A 4 -28.43 -16.58 -64.48
C GLU A 4 -28.44 -16.65 -62.93
N GLU A 5 -28.63 -15.44 -62.39
CA GLU A 5 -29.06 -14.96 -61.07
C GLU A 5 -28.66 -15.62 -59.74
N GLN A 6 -28.09 -14.76 -58.91
CA GLN A 6 -27.73 -14.94 -57.51
C GLN A 6 -28.67 -14.03 -56.66
N PRO A 7 -29.44 -14.55 -55.68
CA PRO A 7 -30.30 -13.71 -54.85
C PRO A 7 -29.54 -13.05 -53.66
N PRO A 8 -30.06 -11.92 -53.11
CA PRO A 8 -29.31 -11.02 -52.25
C PRO A 8 -29.53 -11.24 -50.75
N GLY A 9 -28.57 -10.78 -49.94
CA GLY A 9 -28.75 -10.38 -48.54
C GLY A 9 -29.04 -11.52 -47.57
N THR A 10 -28.20 -11.80 -46.59
CA THR A 10 -28.19 -11.01 -45.35
C THR A 10 -26.92 -11.38 -44.59
N LYS A 11 -26.08 -10.39 -44.27
CA LYS A 11 -24.96 -10.56 -43.35
C LYS A 11 -25.53 -10.58 -41.93
N PRO A 12 -25.38 -11.64 -41.12
CA PRO A 12 -25.36 -11.44 -39.69
C PRO A 12 -23.96 -10.90 -39.36
N ALA A 13 -23.89 -9.59 -39.15
CA ALA A 13 -22.79 -8.96 -38.44
C ALA A 13 -22.74 -9.60 -37.05
N ARG A 14 -21.90 -10.64 -36.90
CA ARG A 14 -21.56 -11.21 -35.61
C ARG A 14 -20.79 -10.12 -34.88
N ALA A 15 -21.53 -9.36 -34.09
CA ALA A 15 -20.99 -8.41 -33.14
C ALA A 15 -19.84 -9.11 -32.40
N MET A 16 -18.63 -8.58 -32.59
CA MET A 16 -17.57 -8.84 -31.64
C MET A 16 -18.14 -8.46 -30.28
N GLY A 17 -18.49 -9.47 -29.49
CA GLY A 17 -18.37 -9.35 -28.04
C GLY A 17 -16.90 -9.07 -27.80
N LYS A 18 -16.51 -7.79 -27.88
CA LYS A 18 -15.33 -7.30 -27.21
C LYS A 18 -15.68 -7.52 -25.76
N GLU A 19 -15.29 -8.68 -25.23
CA GLU A 19 -15.11 -8.86 -23.81
C GLU A 19 -14.26 -7.68 -23.40
N ILE A 20 -14.89 -6.68 -22.79
CA ILE A 20 -14.22 -5.52 -22.26
C ILE A 20 -13.51 -6.05 -21.03
N THR A 21 -12.40 -6.75 -21.26
CA THR A 21 -11.31 -6.83 -20.31
C THR A 21 -10.86 -5.39 -20.16
N MET A 22 -11.54 -4.66 -19.26
CA MET A 22 -11.06 -3.39 -18.76
C MET A 22 -9.71 -3.73 -18.14
N ASN A 23 -8.65 -3.59 -18.94
CA ASN A 23 -7.29 -3.65 -18.47
C ASN A 23 -7.26 -2.75 -17.24
N ALA A 24 -6.74 -3.27 -16.13
CA ALA A 24 -6.63 -2.59 -14.84
C ALA A 24 -5.80 -1.28 -14.88
N LEU A 25 -5.43 -0.82 -16.07
CA LEU A 25 -4.59 0.32 -16.41
C LEU A 25 -5.38 1.50 -16.98
N GLN A 26 -6.72 1.48 -17.02
CA GLN A 26 -7.44 2.68 -17.42
C GLN A 26 -7.34 3.74 -16.32
N GLU A 27 -6.36 4.64 -16.48
CA GLU A 27 -6.22 5.86 -15.69
C GLU A 27 -7.45 6.74 -15.93
N TRP A 28 -8.17 7.02 -14.85
CA TRP A 28 -9.39 7.80 -14.86
C TRP A 28 -9.11 9.29 -14.65
N GLY A 29 -7.95 9.62 -14.08
CA GLY A 29 -7.49 10.99 -13.86
C GLY A 29 -6.54 11.09 -12.68
N GLU A 30 -6.18 12.33 -12.34
CA GLU A 30 -5.39 12.68 -11.17
C GLU A 30 -6.25 13.38 -10.13
N GLU A 31 -5.99 13.11 -8.86
CA GLU A 31 -6.58 13.80 -7.73
C GLU A 31 -5.49 14.50 -6.92
N VAL A 32 -5.62 15.81 -6.77
CA VAL A 32 -4.70 16.63 -5.97
C VAL A 32 -5.34 16.88 -4.62
N GLU A 33 -4.66 16.43 -3.56
CA GLU A 33 -4.97 16.71 -2.16
C GLU A 33 -3.84 17.56 -1.54
N ASP A 34 -4.05 18.08 -0.33
CA ASP A 34 -3.06 18.91 0.36
C ASP A 34 -1.72 18.17 0.51
N GLY A 35 -0.74 18.56 -0.30
CA GLY A 35 0.58 17.96 -0.34
C GLY A 35 0.69 16.61 -1.07
N ALA A 36 -0.31 16.14 -1.82
CA ALA A 36 -0.24 14.87 -2.55
C ALA A 36 -0.98 14.89 -3.89
N VAL A 37 -0.46 14.14 -4.86
CA VAL A 37 -1.10 13.87 -6.16
C VAL A 37 -1.28 12.36 -6.30
N TYR A 38 -2.51 11.92 -6.53
CA TYR A 38 -2.87 10.52 -6.70
C TYR A 38 -3.35 10.25 -8.13
N GLY A 39 -2.84 9.19 -8.74
CA GLY A 39 -3.43 8.61 -9.94
C GLY A 39 -4.64 7.77 -9.56
N VAL A 40 -5.75 7.94 -10.27
CA VAL A 40 -7.00 7.19 -10.06
C VAL A 40 -7.15 6.14 -11.13
N THR A 41 -7.39 4.90 -10.72
CA THR A 41 -7.79 3.80 -11.62
C THR A 41 -9.08 3.17 -11.12
N LEU A 42 -9.90 2.66 -12.05
CA LEU A 42 -11.10 1.91 -11.70
C LEU A 42 -10.86 0.42 -11.93
N ARG A 43 -10.99 -0.37 -10.86
CA ARG A 43 -10.85 -1.83 -10.92
C ARG A 43 -12.19 -2.51 -10.73
N ARG A 44 -12.61 -3.31 -11.70
CA ARG A 44 -13.79 -4.17 -11.58
C ARG A 44 -13.42 -5.43 -10.81
N VAL A 45 -13.98 -5.60 -9.61
CA VAL A 45 -13.75 -6.73 -8.71
C VAL A 45 -15.01 -7.58 -8.65
N ARG A 46 -14.85 -8.90 -8.78
CA ARG A 46 -15.97 -9.84 -8.60
C ARG A 46 -16.36 -9.87 -7.13
N THR A 47 -17.63 -9.62 -6.84
CA THR A 47 -18.18 -9.73 -5.50
C THR A 47 -18.69 -11.15 -5.30
N GLU A 48 -18.33 -11.77 -4.18
CA GLU A 48 -18.96 -13.01 -3.75
C GLU A 48 -20.44 -12.75 -3.50
N SER A 49 -21.30 -13.61 -4.06
CA SER A 49 -22.75 -13.54 -3.88
C SER A 49 -23.07 -13.56 -2.39
N PRO A 50 -24.05 -12.76 -1.89
CA PRO A 50 -24.47 -12.85 -0.50
C PRO A 50 -24.98 -14.27 -0.25
N SER A 51 -24.16 -15.09 0.43
CA SER A 51 -24.58 -16.39 0.93
C SER A 51 -25.57 -16.14 2.05
N GLY A 52 -26.86 -16.08 1.71
CA GLY A 52 -27.90 -15.90 2.72
C GLY A 52 -29.23 -15.46 2.15
N ASP A 53 -29.92 -16.35 1.45
CA ASP A 53 -31.33 -16.58 1.79
C ASP A 53 -31.74 -18.00 1.43
N LEU A 54 -31.95 -18.81 2.47
CA LEU A 54 -32.17 -20.26 2.40
C LEU A 54 -33.56 -20.66 1.86
N LEU A 55 -34.31 -19.74 1.22
CA LEU A 55 -35.73 -19.98 0.89
C LEU A 55 -36.20 -19.45 -0.48
N THR A 56 -35.32 -19.23 -1.46
CA THR A 56 -35.80 -18.85 -2.81
C THR A 56 -35.43 -19.85 -3.90
N VAL A 57 -36.44 -20.08 -4.74
CA VAL A 57 -36.62 -21.18 -5.67
C VAL A 57 -35.51 -21.30 -6.72
N ALA A 58 -35.30 -22.54 -7.18
CA ALA A 58 -34.33 -22.90 -8.21
C ALA A 58 -34.45 -22.05 -9.48
N SER A 59 -33.29 -21.72 -10.06
CA SER A 59 -33.06 -21.10 -11.38
C SER A 59 -33.02 -19.57 -11.44
N SER A 60 -32.02 -18.96 -10.80
CA SER A 60 -31.37 -17.78 -11.39
C SER A 60 -30.04 -18.23 -11.99
N PRO A 61 -29.70 -17.87 -13.24
CA PRO A 61 -28.37 -18.14 -13.76
C PRO A 61 -27.36 -17.47 -12.83
N GLY A 62 -26.21 -18.11 -12.62
CA GLY A 62 -25.16 -17.65 -11.70
C GLY A 62 -24.61 -16.28 -12.11
N TYR A 63 -25.36 -15.21 -11.84
CA TYR A 63 -24.98 -13.85 -12.16
C TYR A 63 -23.75 -13.51 -11.33
N VAL A 64 -22.66 -13.27 -12.04
CA VAL A 64 -21.44 -12.76 -11.43
C VAL A 64 -21.68 -11.29 -11.10
N HIS A 65 -21.73 -10.98 -9.81
CA HIS A 65 -21.81 -9.61 -9.36
C HIS A 65 -20.41 -8.99 -9.45
N TYR A 66 -20.34 -7.79 -10.02
CA TYR A 66 -19.11 -7.02 -10.12
C TYR A 66 -19.32 -5.68 -9.43
N LYS A 67 -18.38 -5.31 -8.57
CA LYS A 67 -18.25 -3.97 -8.03
C LYS A 67 -17.11 -3.27 -8.75
N THR A 68 -17.32 -2.03 -9.18
CA THR A 68 -16.24 -1.16 -9.62
C THR A 68 -15.69 -0.44 -8.40
N CYS A 69 -14.42 -0.69 -8.09
CA CYS A 69 -13.71 -0.05 -7.00
C CYS A 69 -12.78 1.02 -7.57
N LYS A 70 -12.80 2.21 -6.96
CA LYS A 70 -11.82 3.24 -7.21
C LYS A 70 -10.55 2.91 -6.44
N VAL A 71 -9.43 2.87 -7.14
CA VAL A 71 -8.09 2.66 -6.58
C VAL A 71 -7.31 3.96 -6.77
N ARG A 72 -6.72 4.47 -5.69
CA ARG A 72 -5.84 5.64 -5.70
C ARG A 72 -4.41 5.16 -5.52
N SER A 73 -3.49 5.68 -6.32
CA SER A 73 -2.05 5.37 -6.23
C SER A 73 -1.28 6.67 -6.14
N LEU A 74 -0.44 6.83 -5.10
CA LEU A 74 0.33 8.06 -4.91
C LEU A 74 1.33 8.24 -6.07
N ARG A 75 1.27 9.40 -6.74
CA ARG A 75 2.18 9.79 -7.84
C ARG A 75 3.28 10.73 -7.37
N ALA A 76 2.91 11.70 -6.53
CA ALA A 76 3.82 12.66 -5.93
C ALA A 76 3.27 13.12 -4.59
N GLY A 77 4.13 13.57 -3.68
CA GLY A 77 3.69 14.18 -2.43
C GLY A 77 4.83 14.81 -1.65
N THR A 78 4.47 15.52 -0.58
CA THR A 78 5.44 15.97 0.42
C THR A 78 6.01 14.76 1.15
N LEU A 79 7.09 14.97 1.91
CA LEU A 79 7.74 13.89 2.64
C LEU A 79 6.77 13.20 3.61
N GLU A 80 5.93 13.98 4.29
CA GLU A 80 4.87 13.49 5.20
C GLU A 80 3.93 12.53 4.46
N LYS A 81 3.46 12.92 3.27
CA LYS A 81 2.55 12.09 2.46
C LYS A 81 3.21 10.83 1.92
N LEU A 82 4.50 10.90 1.59
CA LEU A 82 5.26 9.73 1.17
C LEU A 82 5.45 8.72 2.33
N VAL A 83 5.70 9.21 3.54
CA VAL A 83 5.84 8.38 4.75
C VAL A 83 4.47 7.84 5.21
N GLU A 84 3.40 8.62 5.13
CA GLU A 84 2.02 8.13 5.34
C GLU A 84 1.71 6.97 4.38
N ASN A 85 2.01 7.14 3.09
CA ASN A 85 1.76 6.11 2.08
C ASN A 85 2.64 4.86 2.29
N LEU A 86 3.78 4.98 2.96
CA LEU A 86 4.62 3.84 3.34
C LEU A 86 3.86 2.88 4.27
N LEU A 87 3.07 3.41 5.21
CA LEU A 87 2.24 2.60 6.09
C LEU A 87 1.05 1.98 5.37
N VAL A 88 0.42 2.73 4.48
CA VAL A 88 -0.72 2.25 3.68
C VAL A 88 -0.29 1.10 2.78
N GLU A 89 0.81 1.26 2.04
CA GLU A 89 1.26 0.27 1.05
C GLU A 89 2.06 -0.90 1.65
N TYR A 90 2.49 -0.83 2.91
CA TYR A 90 3.15 -1.97 3.57
C TYR A 90 2.27 -3.23 3.63
N GLN A 91 0.95 -3.05 3.76
CA GLN A 91 -0.05 -4.11 3.62
C GLN A 91 -1.02 -3.84 2.46
N GLY A 92 -0.66 -2.90 1.59
CA GLY A 92 -1.54 -2.33 0.59
C GLY A 92 -1.49 -3.09 -0.74
N SER A 93 -1.80 -2.35 -1.80
CA SER A 93 -1.98 -2.92 -3.14
C SER A 93 -0.73 -2.82 -4.00
N ASP A 94 0.19 -1.90 -3.68
CA ASP A 94 1.45 -1.71 -4.38
C ASP A 94 2.64 -2.31 -3.59
N PRO A 95 3.03 -3.57 -3.86
CA PRO A 95 4.17 -4.19 -3.21
C PRO A 95 5.51 -3.55 -3.60
N GLY A 96 5.53 -2.71 -4.65
CA GLY A 96 6.73 -2.03 -5.14
C GLY A 96 7.03 -0.73 -4.39
N TYR A 97 6.04 -0.13 -3.71
CA TYR A 97 6.22 1.19 -3.09
C TYR A 97 7.28 1.17 -1.98
N VAL A 98 7.12 0.29 -0.98
CA VAL A 98 8.04 0.16 0.17
C VAL A 98 9.51 -0.05 -0.26
N PRO A 99 9.84 -1.06 -1.10
CA PRO A 99 11.23 -1.24 -1.53
C PRO A 99 11.77 -0.06 -2.34
N THR A 100 10.94 0.54 -3.19
CA THR A 100 11.35 1.70 -4.00
C THR A 100 11.66 2.90 -3.12
N PHE A 101 10.79 3.20 -2.16
CA PHE A 101 10.98 4.28 -1.21
C PHE A 101 12.27 4.08 -0.40
N LEU A 102 12.45 2.92 0.25
CA LEU A 102 13.64 2.63 1.07
C LEU A 102 14.96 2.65 0.27
N SER A 103 14.89 2.35 -1.03
CA SER A 103 16.07 2.39 -1.90
C SER A 103 16.42 3.81 -2.37
N THR A 104 15.45 4.72 -2.46
CA THR A 104 15.62 6.01 -3.15
C THR A 104 15.48 7.26 -2.28
N TYR A 105 14.94 7.14 -1.06
CA TYR A 105 14.62 8.30 -0.23
C TYR A 105 15.83 9.20 0.07
N ARG A 106 17.04 8.63 0.16
CA ARG A 106 18.30 9.36 0.43
C ARG A 106 18.61 10.44 -0.61
N ALA A 107 17.99 10.38 -1.79
CA ALA A 107 18.15 11.41 -2.81
C ALA A 107 17.43 12.73 -2.45
N PHE A 108 16.44 12.69 -1.55
CA PHE A 108 15.61 13.84 -1.22
C PHE A 108 15.37 14.06 0.28
N THR A 109 15.78 13.15 1.16
CA THR A 109 15.65 13.29 2.62
C THR A 109 16.71 12.45 3.36
N SER A 110 16.74 12.56 4.69
CA SER A 110 17.66 11.80 5.56
C SER A 110 16.94 10.71 6.36
N PRO A 111 17.65 9.67 6.83
CA PRO A 111 17.08 8.61 7.67
C PRO A 111 16.40 9.18 8.92
N GLU A 112 17.00 10.20 9.55
CA GLU A 112 16.46 10.83 10.75
C GLU A 112 15.07 11.44 10.49
N LYS A 113 14.88 12.08 9.33
CA LYS A 113 13.59 12.71 8.99
C LYS A 113 12.51 11.71 8.64
N VAL A 114 12.88 10.61 7.97
CA VAL A 114 11.95 9.50 7.73
C VAL A 114 11.54 8.86 9.06
N LEU A 115 12.51 8.60 9.95
CA LEU A 115 12.25 8.00 11.26
C LEU A 115 11.37 8.90 12.14
N GLU A 116 11.66 10.21 12.18
CA GLU A 116 10.87 11.20 12.91
C GLU A 116 9.40 11.18 12.48
N LEU A 117 9.14 11.16 11.16
CA LEU A 117 7.78 11.11 10.62
C LEU A 117 7.11 9.76 10.81
N LEU A 118 7.86 8.67 10.72
CA LEU A 118 7.33 7.32 10.90
C LEU A 118 6.87 7.07 12.34
N LEU A 119 7.57 7.67 13.31
CA LEU A 119 7.26 7.60 14.74
C LEU A 119 6.38 8.76 15.22
N ASP A 120 6.02 9.70 14.34
CA ASP A 120 5.20 10.85 14.71
C ASP A 120 3.80 10.38 15.14
N ARG A 121 3.43 10.74 16.37
CA ARG A 121 2.13 10.42 16.97
C ARG A 121 0.94 11.03 16.23
N ARG A 122 1.17 12.02 15.36
CA ARG A 122 0.11 12.55 14.47
C ARG A 122 -0.38 11.51 13.47
N LEU A 123 0.45 10.53 13.13
CA LEU A 123 0.09 9.36 12.32
C LEU A 123 -0.85 8.40 13.07
N GLU A 124 -0.84 8.43 14.41
CA GLU A 124 -1.75 7.63 15.25
C GLU A 124 -3.13 8.28 15.47
N LYS A 125 -3.29 9.56 15.13
CA LYS A 125 -4.58 10.25 15.26
C LYS A 125 -5.39 10.04 13.98
N PRO A 126 -6.49 9.28 14.00
CA PRO A 126 -7.48 9.43 12.94
C PRO A 126 -7.94 10.89 13.01
N GLY A 127 -7.71 11.64 11.93
CA GLY A 127 -8.08 13.04 11.89
C GLY A 127 -9.56 13.19 12.25
N ASP A 128 -9.85 14.05 13.22
CA ASP A 128 -11.18 14.61 13.46
C ASP A 128 -11.61 15.46 12.26
N LYS A 129 -11.81 14.84 11.08
CA LYS A 129 -12.50 15.42 9.93
C LYS A 129 -13.21 14.31 9.15
N GLU A 130 -14.54 14.36 9.27
CA GLU A 130 -15.56 13.72 8.42
C GLU A 130 -15.91 12.24 8.68
N PRO A 131 -17.21 11.88 8.60
CA PRO A 131 -17.67 10.53 8.81
C PRO A 131 -17.14 9.61 7.71
N ALA A 132 -16.58 8.49 8.17
CA ALA A 132 -16.08 7.35 7.42
C ALA A 132 -16.82 7.13 6.08
N THR A 133 -16.12 7.40 4.98
CA THR A 133 -16.43 6.77 3.71
C THR A 133 -15.92 5.32 3.78
N PRO A 134 -16.71 4.29 3.41
CA PRO A 134 -16.27 2.89 3.49
C PRO A 134 -15.18 2.64 2.44
N GLY A 135 -13.91 2.75 2.85
CA GLY A 135 -12.77 2.61 1.95
C GLY A 135 -11.43 3.19 2.42
N SER A 136 -11.36 3.90 3.55
CA SER A 136 -10.07 4.30 4.14
C SER A 136 -9.62 3.27 5.20
N PRO A 137 -8.56 2.49 4.96
CA PRO A 137 -7.93 1.73 6.03
C PRO A 137 -7.00 2.67 6.79
N ILE A 138 -7.55 3.51 7.67
CA ILE A 138 -6.75 4.02 8.79
C ILE A 138 -6.82 2.91 9.83
N PRO A 139 -5.71 2.21 10.14
CA PRO A 139 -5.76 1.15 11.13
C PRO A 139 -5.96 1.76 12.52
N ASP A 140 -6.73 1.10 13.39
CA ASP A 140 -6.70 1.35 14.83
C ASP A 140 -5.24 1.49 15.34
N THR A 141 -5.00 2.27 16.39
CA THR A 141 -3.67 2.51 17.00
C THR A 141 -2.77 1.25 17.09
N PRO A 142 -3.24 0.07 17.54
CA PRO A 142 -2.40 -1.13 17.60
C PRO A 142 -2.02 -1.71 16.21
N CYS A 143 -2.83 -1.54 15.17
CA CYS A 143 -2.43 -1.98 13.83
C CYS A 143 -1.46 -1.01 13.16
N VAL A 144 -1.55 0.30 13.41
CA VAL A 144 -0.54 1.26 12.94
C VAL A 144 0.82 0.93 13.53
N GLN A 145 0.89 0.70 14.85
CA GLN A 145 2.14 0.32 15.52
C GLN A 145 2.74 -0.97 14.97
N ARG A 146 1.91 -1.98 14.67
CA ARG A 146 2.36 -3.22 14.02
C ARG A 146 2.94 -2.97 12.63
N VAL A 147 2.30 -2.12 11.83
CA VAL A 147 2.80 -1.74 10.49
C VAL A 147 4.12 -0.99 10.62
N VAL A 148 4.20 0.02 11.49
CA VAL A 148 5.42 0.78 11.75
C VAL A 148 6.56 -0.16 12.13
N ARG A 149 6.33 -1.12 13.03
CA ARG A 149 7.33 -2.13 13.41
C ARG A 149 7.74 -3.01 12.24
N GLY A 150 6.82 -3.41 11.37
CA GLY A 150 7.12 -4.17 10.16
C GLY A 150 7.97 -3.38 9.15
N VAL A 151 7.64 -2.10 8.95
CA VAL A 151 8.42 -1.18 8.11
C VAL A 151 9.83 -1.00 8.69
N LEU A 152 9.95 -0.72 9.99
CA LEU A 152 11.24 -0.61 10.67
C LEU A 152 12.07 -1.89 10.55
N GLN A 153 11.45 -3.05 10.68
CA GLN A 153 12.14 -4.33 10.54
C GLN A 153 12.69 -4.48 9.12
N THR A 154 11.84 -4.25 8.11
CA THR A 154 12.24 -4.31 6.70
C THR A 154 13.35 -3.32 6.39
N TRP A 155 13.30 -2.13 6.98
CA TRP A 155 14.29 -1.09 6.79
C TRP A 155 15.64 -1.47 7.40
N LEU A 156 15.67 -1.94 8.65
CA LEU A 156 16.88 -2.41 9.33
C LEU A 156 17.51 -3.63 8.64
N GLU A 157 16.71 -4.54 8.09
CA GLU A 157 17.19 -5.72 7.37
C GLU A 157 17.80 -5.39 6.00
N ARG A 158 17.18 -4.47 5.26
CA ARG A 158 17.60 -4.15 3.88
C ARG A 158 18.62 -3.02 3.78
N HIS A 159 18.61 -2.10 4.74
CA HIS A 159 19.47 -0.93 4.74
C HIS A 159 20.11 -0.66 6.11
N PRO A 160 20.86 -1.62 6.69
CA PRO A 160 21.51 -1.44 7.99
C PRO A 160 22.48 -0.26 8.03
N GLN A 161 23.07 0.12 6.90
CA GLN A 161 23.99 1.26 6.77
C GLN A 161 23.40 2.58 7.27
N ASP A 162 22.09 2.81 7.07
CA ASP A 162 21.42 4.07 7.47
C ASP A 162 21.49 4.32 8.97
N PHE A 163 21.61 3.23 9.73
CA PHE A 163 21.63 3.24 11.19
C PHE A 163 23.05 3.17 11.74
N ARG A 164 24.00 2.64 10.95
CA ARG A 164 25.44 2.67 11.30
C ARG A 164 25.99 4.09 11.30
N ASP A 165 25.56 4.89 10.32
CA ASP A 165 25.98 6.29 10.20
C ASP A 165 25.32 7.21 11.25
N SER A 166 24.26 6.74 11.93
CA SER A 166 23.46 7.56 12.85
C SER A 166 23.02 6.77 14.10
N PRO A 167 23.85 6.70 15.16
CA PRO A 167 23.52 5.97 16.38
C PRO A 167 22.31 6.54 17.14
N GLN A 168 21.97 7.81 16.89
CA GLN A 168 20.78 8.44 17.47
C GLN A 168 19.49 7.79 16.98
N CYS A 169 19.44 7.37 15.70
CA CYS A 169 18.28 6.67 15.13
C CYS A 169 18.04 5.33 15.85
N LEU A 170 19.10 4.58 16.15
CA LEU A 170 19.00 3.32 16.91
C LEU A 170 18.46 3.54 18.32
N GLN A 171 18.92 4.58 19.02
CA GLN A 171 18.42 4.93 20.35
C GLN A 171 16.93 5.31 20.33
N ILE A 172 16.50 6.08 19.33
CA ILE A 172 15.09 6.44 19.15
C ILE A 172 14.24 5.19 18.93
N ILE A 173 14.68 4.27 18.06
CA ILE A 173 13.97 3.00 17.81
C ILE A 173 13.93 2.16 19.09
N SER A 174 15.03 2.03 19.82
CA SER A 174 15.11 1.28 21.08
C SER A 174 14.16 1.84 22.14
N SER A 175 14.08 3.17 22.27
CA SER A 175 13.14 3.86 23.15
C SER A 175 11.69 3.60 22.74
N TYR A 176 11.38 3.68 21.45
CA TYR A 176 10.05 3.40 20.92
C TYR A 176 9.61 1.96 21.22
N LEU A 177 10.50 0.98 21.04
CA LEU A 177 10.20 -0.43 21.31
C LEU A 177 10.09 -0.74 22.81
N SER A 178 10.79 0.00 23.66
CA SER A 178 10.72 -0.16 25.12
C SER A 178 9.41 0.36 25.71
N GLN A 179 8.75 1.32 25.05
CA GLN A 179 7.45 1.84 25.46
C GLN A 179 6.30 0.84 25.18
N ASP A 180 6.50 -0.08 24.23
CA ASP A 180 5.52 -1.08 23.82
C ASP A 180 5.78 -2.43 24.52
N SER A 181 5.57 -2.47 25.85
CA SER A 181 5.95 -3.60 26.73
C SER A 181 5.12 -4.88 26.53
N ARG A 182 4.36 -5.02 25.43
CA ARG A 182 3.37 -6.10 25.25
C ARG A 182 3.84 -7.26 24.38
N GLU A 183 4.97 -7.13 23.70
CA GLU A 183 5.49 -8.19 22.82
C GLU A 183 6.87 -8.69 23.27
N ASN A 184 7.06 -10.01 23.18
CA ASN A 184 8.34 -10.71 23.36
C ASN A 184 9.50 -9.98 22.64
N PRO A 185 10.77 -10.17 23.05
CA PRO A 185 11.91 -9.56 22.37
C PRO A 185 11.86 -9.90 20.88
N SER A 186 11.37 -8.94 20.10
CA SER A 186 11.02 -9.14 18.70
C SER A 186 12.30 -9.30 17.88
N GLN A 187 12.21 -9.93 16.71
CA GLN A 187 13.33 -9.98 15.77
C GLN A 187 13.92 -8.58 15.51
N LEU A 188 13.07 -7.57 15.46
CA LEU A 188 13.43 -6.16 15.40
C LEU A 188 14.37 -5.73 16.54
N LEU A 189 14.05 -6.05 17.81
CA LEU A 189 14.91 -5.72 18.94
C LEU A 189 16.29 -6.40 18.86
N ARG A 190 16.35 -7.64 18.34
CA ARG A 190 17.61 -8.34 18.11
C ARG A 190 18.44 -7.66 17.02
N LEU A 191 17.81 -7.17 15.95
CA LEU A 191 18.48 -6.42 14.88
C LEU A 191 19.03 -5.09 15.39
N VAL A 192 18.25 -4.33 16.17
CA VAL A 192 18.69 -3.07 16.77
C VAL A 192 19.93 -3.30 17.64
N ARG A 193 19.87 -4.25 18.58
CA ARG A 193 21.02 -4.58 19.44
C ARG A 193 22.24 -5.03 18.66
N SER A 194 22.04 -5.89 17.64
CA SER A 194 23.15 -6.34 16.80
C SER A 194 23.82 -5.18 16.06
N LEU A 195 23.10 -4.13 15.69
CA LEU A 195 23.69 -2.96 15.05
C LEU A 195 24.35 -2.02 16.07
N GLU A 196 23.79 -1.89 17.28
CA GLU A 196 24.40 -1.14 18.38
C GLU A 196 25.77 -1.74 18.79
N ASP A 197 25.86 -3.06 18.98
CA ASP A 197 27.11 -3.76 19.31
C ASP A 197 28.20 -3.59 18.23
N GLU A 198 27.82 -3.54 16.96
CA GLU A 198 28.76 -3.33 15.85
C GLU A 198 29.31 -1.89 15.82
N THR A 199 28.50 -0.90 16.19
CA THR A 199 28.94 0.50 16.25
C THR A 199 29.91 0.78 17.40
N ASP A 200 29.83 0.03 18.49
CA ASP A 200 30.73 0.18 19.64
C ASP A 200 32.13 -0.40 19.35
N GLN A 201 32.21 -1.48 18.55
CA GLN A 201 33.48 -2.10 18.17
C GLN A 201 34.34 -1.25 17.20
N ASP A 202 33.73 -0.45 16.33
CA ASP A 202 34.45 0.44 15.40
C ASP A 202 34.99 1.72 16.08
N SER A 203 34.47 2.07 17.26
CA SER A 203 34.90 3.23 18.05
C SER A 203 36.13 2.99 18.94
N SER A 204 36.73 1.80 18.92
CA SER A 204 37.99 1.54 19.63
C SER A 204 39.19 2.02 18.80
N PRO A 205 39.94 3.07 19.23
CA PRO A 205 41.12 3.51 18.52
C PRO A 205 42.24 2.47 18.70
N LYS A 206 42.89 2.12 17.60
CA LYS A 206 44.16 1.38 17.59
C LYS A 206 45.35 2.29 17.90
#